data_AF-A0A1M3NIE2-F1
#
_entry.id   AF-A0A1M3NIE2-F1
#
_cell.length_a   1.000
_cell.length_b   1.000
_cell.length_c   1.000
_cell.angle_alpha   90.00
_cell.angle_beta   90.00
_cell.angle_gamma   90.00
#
_symmetry.space_group_name_H-M   'P 1'
#
loop_
_entity.id
_entity.type
_entity.pdbx_description
1 polymer ?
#
loop_
_entity_poly.entity_id
_entity_poly.type
_entity_poly.pdbx_seq_one_letter_code
_entity_poly.pdbx_strand_id
1 'polypeptide(L)'
;MNRADRHDLRALRRKYEQMLSLRIAHERALCDANFVEPDPRPAMASLAEEYPGSLRELDTLPLDVIAARIDALRSVERHPSRAEPWMVAQIAFHRFARGALATKRWLAGRKSITPALRAAFTRATATLPQGAEARLFAGDLETIATPPRGRLMDVVHARVAQTLDITAAEARALVFGPPHARADRTTERHRARTQ
;
A
#
# COMPACT_ATOMS: atom_id res chain seq x y z
N MET A 1 -2.89 22.13 1.00
CA MET A 1 -4.01 21.17 0.87
C MET A 1 -3.72 20.24 -0.31
N ASN A 2 -3.24 19.03 -0.05
CA ASN A 2 -2.75 18.12 -1.07
C ASN A 2 -3.93 17.40 -1.74
N ARG A 3 -4.42 17.93 -2.87
CA ARG A 3 -5.54 17.34 -3.61
C ARG A 3 -5.02 16.09 -4.32
N ALA A 4 -5.65 14.94 -4.13
CA ALA A 4 -5.34 13.75 -4.91
C ALA A 4 -5.58 14.03 -6.39
N ASP A 5 -4.58 13.75 -7.24
CA ASP A 5 -4.73 13.87 -8.69
C ASP A 5 -5.74 12.82 -9.18
N ARG A 6 -6.52 13.16 -10.20
CA ARG A 6 -7.42 12.23 -10.90
C ARG A 6 -6.66 11.00 -11.41
N HIS A 7 -5.41 11.16 -11.81
CA HIS A 7 -4.56 10.04 -12.22
C HIS A 7 -4.33 9.06 -11.05
N ASP A 8 -4.00 9.57 -9.87
CA ASP A 8 -3.72 8.76 -8.68
C ASP A 8 -4.97 8.04 -8.17
N LEU A 9 -6.13 8.70 -8.23
CA LEU A 9 -7.42 8.09 -7.88
C LEU A 9 -7.78 6.94 -8.83
N ARG A 10 -7.54 7.11 -10.13
CA ARG A 10 -7.69 6.04 -11.15
C ARG A 10 -6.74 4.88 -10.91
N ALA A 11 -5.49 5.15 -10.56
CA ALA A 11 -4.51 4.13 -10.21
C ALA A 11 -4.96 3.35 -8.96
N LEU A 12 -5.40 4.06 -7.92
CA LEU A 12 -5.92 3.44 -6.70
C LEU A 12 -7.16 2.56 -6.98
N ARG A 13 -8.05 2.95 -7.90
CA ARG A 13 -9.16 2.08 -8.32
C ARG A 13 -8.66 0.82 -9.01
N ARG A 14 -7.72 0.96 -9.95
CA ARG A 14 -7.14 -0.18 -10.68
C ARG A 14 -6.51 -1.20 -9.74
N LYS A 15 -5.81 -0.74 -8.69
CA LYS A 15 -5.34 -1.60 -7.60
C LYS A 15 -6.48 -2.45 -7.00
N TYR A 16 -7.58 -1.83 -6.58
CA TYR A 16 -8.68 -2.57 -5.96
C TYR A 16 -9.41 -3.50 -6.95
N GLU A 17 -9.54 -3.11 -8.22
CA GLU A 17 -10.09 -3.98 -9.27
C GLU A 17 -9.19 -5.21 -9.49
N GLN A 18 -7.87 -5.05 -9.48
CA GLN A 18 -6.93 -6.17 -9.56
C GLN A 18 -7.02 -7.07 -8.32
N MET A 19 -7.12 -6.50 -7.11
CA MET A 19 -7.32 -7.27 -5.87
C MET A 19 -8.62 -8.08 -5.92
N LEU A 20 -9.72 -7.45 -6.37
CA LEU A 20 -11.01 -8.11 -6.51
C LEU A 20 -10.94 -9.27 -7.51
N SER A 21 -10.28 -9.05 -8.66
CA SER A 21 -10.11 -10.09 -9.67
C SER A 21 -9.33 -11.29 -9.13
N LEU A 22 -8.27 -11.07 -8.36
CA LEU A 22 -7.49 -12.15 -7.73
C LEU A 22 -8.36 -12.93 -6.72
N ARG A 23 -9.12 -12.23 -5.88
CA ARG A 23 -10.02 -12.85 -4.90
C ARG A 23 -11.13 -13.67 -5.55
N ILE A 24 -11.76 -13.15 -6.60
CA ILE A 24 -12.83 -13.87 -7.33
C ILE A 24 -12.27 -15.12 -8.02
N ALA A 25 -11.09 -15.02 -8.66
CA ALA A 25 -10.46 -16.19 -9.28
C ALA A 25 -10.18 -17.28 -8.24
N HIS A 26 -9.62 -16.89 -7.08
CA HIS A 26 -9.35 -17.81 -5.99
C HIS A 26 -10.62 -18.45 -5.44
N GLU A 27 -11.66 -17.67 -5.15
CA GLU A 27 -12.94 -18.18 -4.64
C GLU A 27 -13.63 -19.10 -5.66
N ARG A 28 -13.56 -18.77 -6.96
CA ARG A 28 -14.10 -19.63 -8.01
C ARG A 28 -13.39 -20.97 -8.05
N ALA A 29 -12.05 -20.98 -7.92
CA ALA A 29 -11.29 -22.23 -7.88
C ALA A 29 -11.65 -23.14 -6.71
N LEU A 30 -12.16 -22.57 -5.61
CA LEU A 30 -12.65 -23.34 -4.46
C LEU A 30 -14.04 -23.96 -4.69
N CYS A 31 -14.86 -23.39 -5.57
CA CYS A 31 -16.27 -23.77 -5.76
C CYS A 31 -16.59 -24.42 -7.11
N ASP A 32 -15.78 -24.18 -8.14
CA ASP A 32 -15.95 -24.68 -9.51
C ASP A 32 -14.81 -25.63 -9.85
N ALA A 33 -15.07 -26.95 -9.76
CA ALA A 33 -14.07 -27.98 -10.03
C ALA A 33 -13.52 -27.98 -11.47
N ASN A 34 -14.20 -27.30 -12.40
CA ASN A 34 -13.75 -27.17 -13.79
C ASN A 34 -12.95 -25.89 -14.03
N PHE A 35 -12.85 -25.01 -13.02
CA PHE A 35 -12.08 -23.79 -13.12
C PHE A 35 -10.64 -24.00 -12.65
N VAL A 36 -9.69 -23.76 -13.55
CA VAL A 36 -8.26 -23.75 -13.21
C VAL A 36 -7.85 -22.32 -12.89
N GLU A 37 -7.50 -22.06 -11.62
CA GLU A 37 -6.95 -20.77 -11.21
C GLU A 37 -5.62 -20.52 -11.95
N PRO A 38 -5.47 -19.38 -12.65
CA PRO A 38 -4.15 -18.95 -13.14
C PRO A 38 -3.18 -18.76 -11.98
N ASP A 39 -1.88 -19.00 -12.18
CA ASP A 39 -0.87 -18.75 -11.13
C ASP A 39 -0.95 -17.29 -10.65
N PRO A 40 -1.33 -17.03 -9.38
CA PRO A 40 -1.55 -15.67 -8.91
C PRO A 40 -0.25 -14.94 -8.56
N ARG A 41 0.88 -15.67 -8.42
CA ARG A 41 2.14 -15.13 -7.89
C ARG A 41 2.69 -13.94 -8.70
N PRO A 42 2.72 -13.97 -10.05
CA PRO A 42 3.21 -12.83 -10.82
C PRO A 42 2.35 -11.57 -10.62
N ALA A 43 1.02 -11.73 -10.61
CA ALA A 43 0.09 -10.64 -10.39
C ALA A 43 0.19 -10.07 -8.97
N MET A 44 0.31 -10.93 -7.95
CA MET A 44 0.54 -10.54 -6.56
C MET A 44 1.88 -9.80 -6.39
N ALA A 45 2.95 -10.28 -7.03
CA ALA A 45 4.26 -9.63 -6.98
C ALA A 45 4.22 -8.22 -7.61
N SER A 46 3.62 -8.10 -8.80
CA SER A 46 3.43 -6.79 -9.46
C SER A 46 2.59 -5.84 -8.59
N LEU A 47 1.50 -6.34 -8.01
CA LEU A 47 0.64 -5.55 -7.12
C LEU A 47 1.41 -5.08 -5.87
N ALA A 48 2.24 -5.93 -5.28
CA ALA A 48 3.03 -5.60 -4.09
C ALA A 48 4.15 -4.59 -4.38
N GLU A 49 4.74 -4.64 -5.58
CA GLU A 49 5.74 -3.66 -6.02
C GLU A 49 5.13 -2.28 -6.26
N GLU A 50 4.00 -2.23 -6.98
CA GLU A 50 3.35 -0.97 -7.32
C GLU A 50 2.60 -0.35 -6.12
N TYR A 51 2.02 -1.19 -5.26
CA TYR A 51 1.21 -0.78 -4.12
C TYR A 51 1.66 -1.53 -2.85
N PRO A 52 2.75 -1.09 -2.20
CA PRO A 52 3.24 -1.72 -0.98
C PRO A 52 2.14 -1.90 0.08
N GLY A 53 2.08 -3.09 0.69
CA GLY A 53 1.05 -3.42 1.68
C GLY A 53 -0.26 -3.99 1.09
N SER A 54 -0.43 -4.02 -0.23
CA SER A 54 -1.66 -4.53 -0.85
C SER A 54 -1.89 -6.02 -0.63
N LEU A 55 -0.85 -6.83 -0.45
CA LEU A 55 -1.03 -8.25 -0.10
C LEU A 55 -1.66 -8.42 1.29
N ARG A 56 -1.28 -7.58 2.26
CA ARG A 56 -1.95 -7.57 3.56
C ARG A 56 -3.43 -7.21 3.41
N GLU A 57 -3.74 -6.22 2.57
CA GLU A 57 -5.15 -5.87 2.31
C GLU A 57 -5.89 -7.02 1.60
N LEU A 58 -5.25 -7.70 0.65
CA LEU A 58 -5.82 -8.86 -0.05
C LEU A 58 -6.19 -10.00 0.92
N ASP A 59 -5.37 -10.19 1.96
CA ASP A 59 -5.57 -11.23 2.98
C ASP A 59 -6.62 -10.86 4.05
N THR A 60 -6.96 -9.56 4.20
CA THR A 60 -7.70 -9.07 5.37
C THR A 60 -8.97 -8.29 5.05
N LEU A 61 -9.10 -7.71 3.86
CA LEU A 61 -10.29 -6.97 3.48
C LEU A 61 -11.41 -7.92 3.00
N PRO A 62 -12.62 -7.78 3.56
CA PRO A 62 -13.80 -8.42 3.00
C PRO A 62 -14.06 -7.99 1.54
N LEU A 63 -14.65 -8.91 0.75
CA LEU A 63 -14.92 -8.66 -0.68
C LEU A 63 -15.87 -7.48 -0.92
N ASP A 64 -16.91 -7.36 -0.10
CA ASP A 64 -17.87 -6.26 -0.12
C ASP A 64 -17.21 -4.92 0.19
N VAL A 65 -16.22 -4.89 1.09
CA VAL A 65 -15.41 -3.69 1.36
C VAL A 65 -14.54 -3.31 0.16
N ILE A 66 -13.95 -4.29 -0.54
CA ILE A 66 -13.20 -4.03 -1.77
C ILE A 66 -14.12 -3.45 -2.85
N ALA A 67 -15.31 -4.03 -3.04
CA ALA A 67 -16.31 -3.55 -3.99
C ALA A 67 -16.78 -2.11 -3.66
N ALA A 68 -17.10 -1.84 -2.39
CA ALA A 68 -17.49 -0.51 -1.92
C ALA A 68 -16.41 0.55 -2.18
N ARG A 69 -15.12 0.20 -1.97
CA ARG A 69 -13.99 1.10 -2.29
C ARG A 69 -13.88 1.39 -3.78
N ILE A 70 -14.10 0.39 -4.65
CA ILE A 70 -14.12 0.58 -6.11
C ILE A 70 -15.22 1.57 -6.49
N ASP A 71 -16.43 1.41 -5.96
CA ASP A 71 -17.56 2.29 -6.26
C ASP A 71 -17.35 3.71 -5.76
N ALA A 72 -16.79 3.87 -4.55
CA ALA A 72 -16.41 5.18 -4.03
C ALA A 72 -15.39 5.86 -4.96
N LEU A 73 -14.34 5.15 -5.41
CA LEU A 73 -13.34 5.71 -6.33
C LEU A 73 -13.94 6.07 -7.70
N ARG A 74 -14.85 5.24 -8.25
CA ARG A 74 -15.60 5.57 -9.47
C ARG A 74 -16.44 6.84 -9.33
N SER A 75 -17.07 7.03 -8.17
CA SER A 75 -17.86 8.22 -7.86
C SER A 75 -16.99 9.48 -7.86
N VAL A 76 -15.79 9.41 -7.27
CA VAL A 76 -14.85 10.55 -7.19
C VAL A 76 -14.26 10.91 -8.55
N GLU A 77 -14.06 9.94 -9.45
CA GLU A 77 -13.62 10.26 -10.82
C GLU A 77 -14.60 11.18 -11.56
N ARG A 78 -15.90 11.05 -11.28
CA ARG A 78 -16.96 11.91 -11.82
C ARG A 78 -17.14 13.19 -11.00
N HIS A 79 -16.95 13.10 -9.67
CA HIS A 79 -17.14 14.19 -8.73
C HIS A 79 -15.93 14.32 -7.79
N PRO A 80 -14.85 15.02 -8.20
CA PRO A 80 -13.61 15.08 -7.42
C PRO A 80 -13.77 15.69 -6.01
N SER A 81 -14.84 16.45 -5.76
CA SER A 81 -15.18 16.98 -4.43
C SER A 81 -15.63 15.91 -3.43
N ARG A 82 -15.95 14.69 -3.89
CA ARG A 82 -16.33 13.55 -3.05
C ARG A 82 -15.14 12.72 -2.56
N ALA A 83 -13.91 13.16 -2.82
CA ALA A 83 -12.72 12.44 -2.38
C ALA A 83 -12.72 12.28 -0.86
N GLU A 84 -12.65 11.05 -0.38
CA GLU A 84 -12.61 10.74 1.04
C GLU A 84 -11.18 10.75 1.59
N PRO A 85 -10.98 11.05 2.89
CA PRO A 85 -9.64 11.11 3.50
C PRO A 85 -8.83 9.82 3.33
N TRP A 86 -9.47 8.65 3.34
CA TRP A 86 -8.80 7.36 3.17
C TRP A 86 -8.15 7.21 1.79
N MET A 87 -8.74 7.81 0.74
CA MET A 87 -8.21 7.75 -0.63
C MET A 87 -6.91 8.55 -0.71
N VAL A 88 -6.91 9.76 -0.13
CA VAL A 88 -5.74 10.63 -0.08
C VAL A 88 -4.63 9.99 0.75
N ALA A 89 -4.98 9.40 1.89
CA ALA A 89 -4.03 8.68 2.74
C ALA A 89 -3.42 7.44 2.07
N GLN A 90 -4.21 6.63 1.36
CA GLN A 90 -3.73 5.48 0.59
C GLN A 90 -2.75 5.90 -0.51
N ILE A 91 -3.09 6.95 -1.29
CA ILE A 91 -2.22 7.47 -2.35
C ILE A 91 -0.89 7.95 -1.77
N ALA A 92 -0.94 8.76 -0.70
CA ALA A 92 0.26 9.24 -0.02
C ALA A 92 1.09 8.08 0.54
N PHE A 93 0.43 7.09 1.15
CA PHE A 93 1.09 5.92 1.71
C PHE A 93 1.85 5.13 0.66
N HIS A 94 1.22 4.76 -0.47
CA HIS A 94 1.90 3.99 -1.52
C HIS A 94 3.09 4.73 -2.09
N ARG A 95 2.92 6.04 -2.34
CA ARG A 95 4.00 6.91 -2.83
C ARG A 95 5.19 6.91 -1.87
N PHE A 96 4.95 7.17 -0.58
CA PHE A 96 6.02 7.19 0.41
C PHE A 96 6.61 5.81 0.69
N ALA A 97 5.81 4.75 0.67
CA ALA A 97 6.28 3.38 0.87
C ALA A 97 7.21 2.95 -0.27
N ARG A 98 6.85 3.21 -1.54
CA ARG A 98 7.72 2.95 -2.69
C ARG A 98 9.04 3.69 -2.56
N GLY A 99 9.00 4.99 -2.25
CA GLY A 99 10.21 5.79 -2.05
C GLY A 99 11.08 5.27 -0.92
N ALA A 100 10.49 4.95 0.23
CA ALA A 100 11.23 4.44 1.39
C ALA A 100 11.89 3.09 1.11
N LEU A 101 11.18 2.17 0.45
CA LEU A 101 11.70 0.86 0.06
C LEU A 101 12.81 0.97 -1.00
N ALA A 102 12.63 1.81 -2.02
CA ALA A 102 13.65 2.07 -3.04
C ALA A 102 14.92 2.66 -2.42
N THR A 103 14.78 3.64 -1.52
CA THR A 103 15.89 4.22 -0.76
C THR A 103 16.57 3.16 0.12
N LYS A 104 15.79 2.33 0.83
CA LYS A 104 16.33 1.28 1.70
C LYS A 104 17.15 0.25 0.90
N ARG A 105 16.62 -0.17 -0.25
CA ARG A 105 17.30 -1.09 -1.18
C ARG A 105 18.59 -0.47 -1.72
N TRP A 106 18.55 0.79 -2.15
CA TRP A 106 19.74 1.48 -2.62
C TRP A 106 20.81 1.60 -1.53
N LEU A 107 20.42 1.93 -0.29
CA LEU A 107 21.36 2.01 0.83
C LEU A 107 22.07 0.68 1.09
N ALA A 108 21.48 -0.47 0.74
CA ALA A 108 22.12 -1.79 0.80
C ALA A 108 22.77 -2.07 2.17
N GLY A 109 22.08 -1.71 3.26
CA GLY A 109 22.57 -1.91 4.63
C GLY A 109 23.56 -0.87 5.15
N ARG A 110 24.01 0.10 4.34
CA ARG A 110 24.86 1.21 4.79
C ARG A 110 24.13 2.06 5.84
N LYS A 111 24.77 2.24 7.01
CA LYS A 111 24.22 3.00 8.16
C LYS A 111 24.85 4.37 8.36
N SER A 112 26.11 4.54 7.94
CA SER A 112 26.80 5.83 8.01
C SER A 112 26.49 6.66 6.76
N ILE A 113 25.78 7.76 6.95
CA ILE A 113 25.36 8.65 5.87
C ILE A 113 26.33 9.82 5.77
N THR A 114 27.27 9.72 4.84
CA THR A 114 28.25 10.79 4.58
C THR A 114 27.71 11.78 3.54
N PRO A 115 28.27 13.01 3.45
CA PRO A 115 27.92 13.95 2.39
C PRO A 115 28.11 13.37 0.98
N ALA A 116 29.20 12.61 0.78
CA ALA A 116 29.46 11.92 -0.49
C ALA A 116 28.36 10.89 -0.81
N LEU A 117 27.88 10.15 0.19
CA LEU A 117 26.79 9.19 0.02
C LEU A 117 25.46 9.90 -0.32
N ARG A 118 25.13 11.02 0.33
CA ARG A 118 23.95 11.84 -0.02
C ARG A 118 24.01 12.36 -1.45
N ALA A 119 25.17 12.85 -1.90
CA ALA A 119 25.35 13.30 -3.27
C ALA A 119 25.20 12.14 -4.27
N ALA A 120 25.75 10.97 -3.95
CA ALA A 120 25.59 9.76 -4.76
C ALA A 120 24.13 9.29 -4.84
N PHE A 121 23.40 9.32 -3.72
CA PHE A 121 21.98 9.00 -3.69
C PHE A 121 21.18 9.94 -4.60
N THR A 122 21.39 11.24 -4.46
CA THR A 122 20.69 12.27 -5.23
C THR A 122 20.84 12.03 -6.73
N ARG A 123 22.06 11.75 -7.21
CA ARG A 123 22.32 11.39 -8.61
C ARG A 123 21.62 10.08 -9.01
N ALA A 124 21.69 9.06 -8.16
CA ALA A 124 21.07 7.76 -8.43
C ALA A 124 19.54 7.84 -8.57
N THR A 125 18.86 8.80 -7.91
CA THR A 125 17.38 8.94 -8.02
C THR A 125 16.89 9.17 -9.45
N ALA A 126 17.74 9.61 -10.38
CA ALA A 126 17.35 9.78 -11.78
C ALA A 126 17.18 8.45 -12.53
N THR A 127 17.85 7.38 -12.10
CA THR A 127 17.88 6.09 -12.80
C THR A 127 17.33 4.93 -11.98
N LEU A 128 17.10 5.14 -10.67
CA LEU A 128 16.51 4.11 -9.82
C LEU A 128 15.05 3.84 -10.18
N PRO A 129 14.60 2.57 -10.15
CA PRO A 129 13.18 2.27 -10.06
C PRO A 129 12.57 3.01 -8.87
N GLN A 130 11.42 3.64 -9.09
CA GLN A 130 10.75 4.50 -8.10
C GLN A 130 11.65 5.66 -7.59
N GLY A 131 12.60 6.12 -8.42
CA GLY A 131 13.57 7.16 -8.07
C GLY A 131 12.93 8.52 -7.75
N ALA A 132 11.82 8.86 -8.40
CA ALA A 132 11.05 10.07 -8.11
C ALA A 132 10.51 10.07 -6.67
N GLU A 133 9.96 8.94 -6.21
CA GLU A 133 9.55 8.78 -4.81
C GLU A 133 10.72 8.65 -3.85
N ALA A 134 11.80 7.96 -4.25
CA ALA A 134 13.00 7.83 -3.42
C ALA A 134 13.62 9.21 -3.09
N ARG A 135 13.60 10.14 -4.05
CA ARG A 135 14.08 11.52 -3.88
C ARG A 135 13.39 12.26 -2.72
N LEU A 136 12.15 11.92 -2.39
CA LEU A 136 11.42 12.52 -1.26
C LEU A 136 12.10 12.24 0.09
N PHE A 137 12.99 11.25 0.15
CA PHE A 137 13.75 10.86 1.34
C PHE A 137 15.22 11.30 1.29
N ALA A 138 15.64 12.11 0.33
CA ALA A 138 17.04 12.57 0.22
C ALA A 138 17.52 13.34 1.47
N GLY A 139 16.59 14.00 2.18
CA GLY A 139 16.84 14.67 3.46
C GLY A 139 16.97 13.72 4.65
N ASP A 140 16.39 12.53 4.58
CA ASP A 140 16.11 11.65 5.73
C ASP A 140 16.79 10.27 5.62
N LEU A 141 17.93 10.20 4.93
CA LEU A 141 18.62 8.94 4.66
C LEU A 141 19.01 8.17 5.93
N GLU A 142 19.37 8.86 7.00
CA GLU A 142 19.71 8.27 8.30
C GLU A 142 18.50 7.54 8.89
N THR A 143 17.33 8.16 8.82
CA THR A 143 16.07 7.58 9.29
C THR A 143 15.67 6.37 8.46
N ILE A 144 15.94 6.36 7.15
CA ILE A 144 15.70 5.16 6.32
C ILE A 144 16.75 4.06 6.58
N ALA A 145 18.01 4.45 6.79
CA ALA A 145 19.10 3.53 7.10
C ALA A 145 18.86 2.81 8.43
N THR A 146 18.43 3.56 9.45
CA THR A 146 18.17 3.09 10.81
C THR A 146 16.80 3.57 11.29
N PRO A 147 15.70 2.92 10.83
CA PRO A 147 14.36 3.36 11.17
C PRO A 147 14.06 3.17 12.67
N PRO A 148 13.23 4.03 13.27
CA PRO A 148 12.80 3.88 14.66
C PRO A 148 12.25 2.48 14.92
N ARG A 149 12.70 1.85 16.01
CA ARG A 149 12.35 0.46 16.38
C ARG A 149 12.62 -0.58 15.27
N GLY A 150 13.48 -0.26 14.30
CA GLY A 150 13.76 -1.11 13.14
C GLY A 150 12.62 -1.19 12.10
N ARG A 151 11.59 -0.35 12.19
CA ARG A 151 10.37 -0.46 11.36
C ARG A 151 10.28 0.66 10.33
N LEU A 152 10.62 0.34 9.08
CA LEU A 152 10.57 1.30 7.97
C LEU A 152 9.16 1.88 7.75
N MET A 153 8.11 1.07 7.91
CA MET A 153 6.73 1.53 7.72
C MET A 153 6.30 2.58 8.74
N ASP A 154 6.94 2.67 9.91
CA ASP A 154 6.65 3.72 10.87
C ASP A 154 7.14 5.09 10.36
N VAL A 155 8.25 5.11 9.61
CA VAL A 155 8.74 6.32 8.92
C VAL A 155 7.74 6.75 7.83
N VAL A 156 7.20 5.78 7.08
CA VAL A 156 6.20 6.04 6.04
C VAL A 156 4.93 6.62 6.66
N HIS A 157 4.40 6.03 7.73
CA HIS A 157 3.22 6.55 8.41
C HIS A 157 3.44 7.95 8.99
N ALA A 158 4.61 8.22 9.58
CA ALA A 158 4.96 9.54 10.07
C ALA A 158 4.97 10.57 8.93
N ARG A 159 5.46 10.19 7.74
CA ARG A 159 5.44 11.08 6.56
C ARG A 159 4.04 11.33 6.02
N VAL A 160 3.18 10.30 5.98
CA VAL A 160 1.76 10.46 5.62
C VAL A 160 1.07 11.42 6.59
N ALA A 161 1.25 11.18 7.89
CA ALA A 161 0.70 12.01 8.96
C ALA A 161 1.11 13.49 8.82
N GLN A 162 2.41 13.75 8.64
CA GLN A 162 2.92 15.10 8.40
C GLN A 162 2.34 15.74 7.13
N THR A 163 2.20 14.96 6.05
CA THR A 163 1.70 15.47 4.76
C THR A 163 0.23 15.86 4.82
N LEU A 164 -0.55 15.16 5.66
CA LEU A 164 -1.98 15.36 5.81
C LEU A 164 -2.35 16.19 7.03
N ASP A 165 -1.37 16.62 7.81
CA ASP A 165 -1.56 17.36 9.07
C ASP A 165 -2.48 16.62 10.07
N ILE A 166 -2.21 15.33 10.24
CA ILE A 166 -2.93 14.42 11.16
C ILE A 166 -1.94 13.65 12.03
N THR A 167 -2.43 12.92 13.03
CA THR A 167 -1.59 12.04 13.85
C THR A 167 -1.18 10.77 13.09
N ALA A 168 -0.08 10.14 13.51
CA ALA A 168 0.36 8.85 12.97
C ALA A 168 -0.68 7.73 13.18
N ALA A 169 -1.47 7.81 14.26
CA ALA A 169 -2.56 6.87 14.54
C ALA A 169 -3.71 7.03 13.53
N GLU A 170 -4.14 8.27 13.25
CA GLU A 170 -5.16 8.57 12.24
C GLU A 170 -4.70 8.17 10.84
N ALA A 171 -3.46 8.50 10.47
CA ALA A 171 -2.88 8.09 9.19
C ALA A 171 -2.91 6.55 9.03
N ARG A 172 -2.57 5.82 10.10
CA ARG A 172 -2.62 4.35 10.08
C ARG A 172 -4.05 3.83 9.95
N ALA A 173 -5.00 4.44 10.66
CA ALA A 173 -6.41 4.07 10.60
C ALA A 173 -7.01 4.33 9.21
N LEU A 174 -6.64 5.43 8.55
CA LEU A 174 -7.08 5.74 7.19
C LEU A 174 -6.50 4.78 6.14
N VAL A 175 -5.27 4.30 6.31
CA VAL A 175 -4.61 3.39 5.35
C VAL A 175 -5.10 1.94 5.50
N PHE A 176 -5.13 1.43 6.73
CA PHE A 176 -5.37 0.01 7.00
C PHE A 176 -6.72 -0.29 7.67
N GLY A 177 -7.56 0.72 7.88
CA GLY A 177 -8.74 0.60 8.73
C GLY A 177 -8.38 0.56 10.22
N PRO A 178 -9.39 0.52 11.10
CA PRO A 178 -9.14 0.29 12.52
C PRO A 178 -8.36 -1.02 12.72
N PRO A 179 -7.49 -1.14 13.73
CA PRO A 179 -6.89 -2.41 14.07
C PRO A 179 -8.03 -3.38 14.38
N HIS A 180 -8.26 -4.32 13.47
CA HIS A 180 -9.27 -5.34 13.69
C HIS A 180 -8.78 -6.13 14.90
N ALA A 181 -9.49 -6.04 16.03
CA ALA A 181 -9.43 -7.10 17.03
C ALA A 181 -9.68 -8.37 16.25
N ARG A 182 -8.71 -9.31 16.24
CA ARG A 182 -8.76 -10.57 15.49
C ARG A 182 -10.18 -11.14 15.58
N ALA A 183 -11.00 -10.91 14.55
CA ALA A 183 -12.28 -11.55 14.46
C ALA A 183 -11.97 -13.03 14.21
N ASP A 184 -12.50 -13.87 15.10
CA ASP A 184 -12.27 -15.30 15.18
C ASP A 184 -12.37 -15.97 13.81
N ARG A 185 -11.21 -16.31 13.23
CA ARG A 185 -11.13 -17.28 12.12
C ARG A 185 -11.34 -18.72 12.59
N THR A 186 -11.91 -18.91 13.78
CA THR A 186 -12.14 -20.21 14.40
C THR A 186 -13.60 -20.68 14.26
N THR A 187 -14.55 -19.78 13.99
CA THR A 187 -15.99 -20.10 13.99
C THR A 187 -16.53 -20.66 12.66
N GLU A 188 -15.85 -20.43 11.53
CA GLU A 188 -16.32 -20.95 10.23
C GLU A 188 -15.83 -22.36 9.89
N ARG A 189 -14.69 -22.82 10.44
CA ARG A 189 -14.21 -24.20 10.22
C ARG A 189 -14.93 -25.25 11.04
N HIS A 190 -15.75 -24.88 12.03
CA HIS A 190 -16.46 -25.84 12.87
C HIS A 190 -17.92 -26.10 12.44
N ARG A 191 -18.52 -25.24 11.59
CA ARG A 191 -19.87 -25.49 11.06
C ARG A 191 -19.89 -26.37 9.80
N ALA A 192 -18.76 -26.55 9.12
CA ALA A 192 -18.65 -27.42 7.94
C ALA A 192 -18.29 -28.89 8.27
N ARG A 193 -18.28 -29.28 9.56
CA ARG A 193 -17.93 -30.64 10.01
C ARG A 193 -19.04 -31.34 10.80
N THR A 194 -20.25 -30.79 10.80
CA THR A 194 -21.40 -31.35 11.54
C THR A 194 -22.71 -31.31 10.75
N GLN A 195 -22.63 -31.47 9.43
CA GLN A 195 -23.77 -31.87 8.60
C GLN A 195 -23.35 -33.04 7.71
#